data_AF-A0A6J6A830-F1
#
_entry.id   AF-A0A6J6A830-F1
#
_cell.length_a   1.000
_cell.length_b   1.000
_cell.length_c   1.000
_cell.angle_alpha   90.00
_cell.angle_beta   90.00
_cell.angle_gamma   90.00
#
_symmetry.space_group_name_H-M   'P 1'
#
loop_
_entity.id
_entity.type
_entity.pdbx_description
1 polymer ?
#
loop_
_entity_poly.entity_id
_entity_poly.type
_entity_poly.pdbx_seq_one_letter_code
_entity_poly.pdbx_strand_id
1 'polypeptide(L)'
;MPLVPVAPLAVLRATELRRLARRLQALSALTLHRFAGDETWVGPAALACQNDLATHARLLSCEAERLLAVARRLELNGVVAP
;
A
#
# COMPACT_ATOMS: atom_id res chain seq x y z
N MET A 1 -38.77 0.73 -7.96
CA MET A 1 -37.43 0.30 -7.51
C MET A 1 -36.56 1.54 -7.43
N PRO A 2 -36.21 2.05 -6.24
CA PRO A 2 -35.41 3.27 -6.15
C PRO A 2 -33.97 2.96 -6.54
N LEU A 3 -33.42 3.75 -7.47
CA LEU A 3 -32.03 3.74 -7.86
C LEU A 3 -31.21 4.25 -6.66
N VAL A 4 -30.64 3.33 -5.88
CA VAL A 4 -29.64 3.69 -4.87
C VAL A 4 -28.47 4.32 -5.63
N PRO A 5 -28.08 5.58 -5.34
CA PRO A 5 -26.94 6.18 -6.01
C PRO A 5 -25.71 5.33 -5.68
N VAL A 6 -25.14 4.66 -6.69
CA VAL A 6 -23.95 3.80 -6.55
C VAL A 6 -22.70 4.66 -6.32
N ALA A 7 -22.72 5.92 -6.78
CA ALA A 7 -21.65 6.90 -6.66
C ALA A 7 -21.12 7.09 -5.21
N PRO A 8 -21.93 7.33 -4.16
CA PRO A 8 -21.43 7.51 -2.79
C PRO A 8 -20.71 6.29 -2.21
N LEU A 9 -21.17 5.06 -2.49
CA LEU A 9 -20.50 3.86 -1.98
C LEU A 9 -19.16 3.61 -2.69
N ALA A 10 -19.08 3.89 -4.00
CA ALA A 10 -17.84 3.75 -4.76
C ALA A 10 -16.76 4.73 -4.27
N VAL A 11 -17.14 5.98 -4.00
CA VAL A 11 -16.25 7.01 -3.45
C VAL A 11 -15.74 6.65 -2.05
N LEU A 12 -16.61 6.14 -1.17
CA LEU A 12 -16.21 5.68 0.16
C LEU A 12 -15.18 4.54 0.08
N ARG A 13 -15.42 3.54 -0.77
CA ARG A 13 -14.49 2.43 -0.98
C ARG A 13 -13.15 2.89 -1.56
N ALA A 14 -13.17 3.79 -2.54
CA ALA A 14 -11.94 4.35 -3.11
C ALA A 14 -11.11 5.11 -2.05
N THR A 15 -11.79 5.83 -1.15
CA THR A 15 -11.16 6.55 -0.03
C THR A 15 -10.48 5.59 0.95
N GLU A 16 -11.16 4.52 1.35
CA GLU A 16 -10.59 3.49 2.22
C GLU A 16 -9.38 2.78 1.58
N LEU A 17 -9.45 2.45 0.28
CA LEU A 17 -8.33 1.86 -0.45
C LEU A 17 -7.11 2.79 -0.50
N ARG A 18 -7.31 4.10 -0.71
CA ARG A 18 -6.23 5.09 -0.64
C ARG A 18 -5.64 5.20 0.75
N ARG A 19 -6.48 5.19 1.78
CA ARG A 19 -6.02 5.21 3.18
C ARG A 19 -5.17 3.99 3.48
N LEU A 20 -5.58 2.80 3.03
CA LEU A 20 -4.82 1.57 3.22
C LEU A 20 -3.49 1.61 2.45
N ALA A 21 -3.50 2.04 1.19
CA ALA A 21 -2.28 2.21 0.40
C ALA A 21 -1.26 3.14 1.07
N ARG A 22 -1.71 4.29 1.60
CA ARG A 22 -0.84 5.22 2.34
C ARG A 22 -0.27 4.60 3.61
N ARG A 23 -1.07 3.81 4.34
CA ARG A 23 -0.59 3.10 5.53
C ARG A 23 0.49 2.07 5.17
N LEU A 24 0.31 1.34 4.07
CA LEU A 24 1.32 0.40 3.60
C LEU A 24 2.62 1.10 3.21
N GLN A 25 2.54 2.24 2.52
CA GLN A 25 3.70 3.05 2.15
C GLN A 25 4.41 3.70 3.36
N ALA A 26 3.66 3.97 4.44
CA ALA A 26 4.20 4.57 5.66
C ALA A 26 4.77 3.54 6.66
N LEU A 27 4.76 2.24 6.35
CA LEU A 27 5.35 1.20 7.20
C LEU A 27 6.88 1.30 7.20
N SER A 28 7.41 2.15 8.08
CA SER A 28 8.85 2.33 8.32
C SER A 28 9.50 1.17 9.08
N ALA A 29 8.71 0.27 9.67
CA ALA A 29 9.23 -0.85 10.46
C ALA A 29 10.19 -1.75 9.64
N LEU A 30 9.94 -1.90 8.34
CA LEU A 30 10.80 -2.69 7.45
C LEU A 30 12.13 -2.01 7.12
N THR A 31 12.25 -0.70 7.36
CA THR A 31 13.47 0.08 7.06
C THR A 31 14.22 0.50 8.33
N LEU A 32 13.69 0.21 9.53
CA LEU A 32 14.30 0.58 10.81
C LEU A 32 15.74 0.07 10.97
N HIS A 33 16.03 -1.08 10.37
CA HIS A 33 17.36 -1.66 10.41
C HIS A 33 18.45 -0.79 9.77
N ARG A 34 18.08 0.11 8.85
CA ARG A 34 19.02 1.03 8.19
C ARG A 34 19.55 2.10 9.15
N PHE A 35 18.97 2.22 10.35
CA PHE A 35 19.43 3.11 11.41
C PHE A 35 20.34 2.40 12.43
N ALA A 36 20.38 1.06 12.41
CA ALA A 36 21.41 0.32 13.12
C ALA A 36 22.69 0.45 12.26
N GLY A 37 23.63 1.31 12.67
CA GLY A 37 24.81 1.65 11.88
C GLY A 37 25.60 0.43 11.40
N ASP A 38 26.43 0.64 10.37
CA ASP A 38 27.10 -0.41 9.58
C ASP A 38 27.91 -1.42 10.40
N GLU A 39 28.23 -1.13 11.66
CA GLU A 39 29.00 -2.01 12.56
C GLU A 39 28.12 -2.94 13.41
N THR A 40 26.82 -2.70 13.50
CA THR A 40 25.92 -3.45 14.40
C THR A 40 25.22 -4.63 13.75
N TRP A 41 25.12 -4.65 12.42
CA TRP A 41 24.43 -5.73 11.69
C TRP A 41 25.22 -6.23 10.48
N VAL A 42 26.26 -7.03 10.77
CA VAL A 42 27.20 -7.53 9.76
C VAL A 42 27.18 -9.06 9.70
N GLY A 43 27.40 -9.62 8.52
CA GLY A 43 27.54 -11.05 8.29
C GLY A 43 26.43 -11.65 7.40
N PRO A 44 26.56 -12.94 7.05
CA PRO A 44 25.67 -13.59 6.07
C PRO A 44 24.20 -13.63 6.53
N ALA A 45 23.95 -13.81 7.83
CA ALA A 45 22.61 -13.78 8.39
C ALA A 45 21.98 -12.37 8.35
N ALA A 46 22.79 -11.33 8.60
CA ALA A 46 22.35 -9.95 8.48
C ALA A 46 21.97 -9.60 7.05
N LEU A 47 22.82 -9.99 6.09
CA LEU A 47 22.56 -9.78 4.66
C LEU A 47 21.29 -10.51 4.19
N ALA A 48 21.10 -11.77 4.61
CA ALA A 48 19.88 -12.52 4.29
C ALA A 48 18.63 -11.79 4.83
N CYS A 49 18.67 -11.33 6.08
CA CYS A 49 17.56 -10.59 6.66
C CYS A 49 17.30 -9.24 5.97
N GLN A 50 18.35 -8.50 5.57
CA GLN A 50 18.20 -7.27 4.78
C GLN A 50 17.53 -7.54 3.43
N ASN A 51 17.93 -8.61 2.74
CA ASN A 51 17.32 -9.01 1.48
C ASN A 51 15.84 -9.39 1.65
N ASP A 52 15.51 -10.10 2.73
CA ASP A 52 14.13 -10.45 3.05
C ASP A 52 13.30 -9.19 3.35
N LEU A 53 13.82 -8.27 4.17
CA LEU A 53 13.14 -7.00 4.47
C LEU A 53 12.94 -6.14 3.22
N ALA A 54 13.94 -6.06 2.34
CA ALA A 54 13.83 -5.37 1.06
C ALA A 54 12.77 -6.01 0.15
N THR A 55 12.69 -7.34 0.13
CA THR A 55 11.67 -8.08 -0.61
C THR A 55 10.27 -7.77 -0.10
N HIS A 56 10.06 -7.82 1.22
CA HIS A 56 8.78 -7.48 1.83
C HIS A 56 8.39 -6.02 1.58
N ALA A 57 9.34 -5.08 1.69
CA ALA A 57 9.08 -3.66 1.41
C ALA A 57 8.62 -3.45 -0.04
N ARG A 58 9.22 -4.17 -0.99
CA ARG A 58 8.80 -4.15 -2.40
C ARG A 58 7.39 -4.72 -2.58
N LEU A 59 7.08 -5.86 -1.96
CA LEU A 59 5.74 -6.46 -2.04
C LEU A 59 4.65 -5.52 -1.51
N LEU A 60 4.88 -4.88 -0.36
CA LEU A 60 3.94 -3.92 0.20
C LEU A 60 3.78 -2.68 -0.69
N SER A 61 4.85 -2.23 -1.33
CA SER A 61 4.80 -1.11 -2.27
C SER A 61 3.96 -1.46 -3.50
N CYS A 62 4.17 -2.63 -4.10
CA CYS A 62 3.36 -3.12 -5.22
C CYS A 62 1.88 -3.28 -4.83
N GLU A 63 1.60 -3.77 -3.62
CA GLU A 63 0.23 -3.89 -3.14
C GLU A 63 -0.43 -2.52 -2.93
N ALA A 64 0.30 -1.54 -2.40
CA ALA A 64 -0.18 -0.17 -2.29
C ALA A 64 -0.53 0.42 -3.66
N GLU A 65 0.31 0.21 -4.69
CA GLU A 65 0.04 0.63 -6.06
C GLU A 65 -1.22 -0.03 -6.64
N ARG A 66 -1.39 -1.34 -6.39
CA ARG A 66 -2.58 -2.08 -6.80
C ARG A 66 -3.85 -1.49 -6.18
N LEU A 67 -3.83 -1.19 -4.90
CA LEU A 67 -4.96 -0.57 -4.19
C LEU A 67 -5.29 0.81 -4.74
N LEU A 68 -4.26 1.62 -5.05
CA LEU A 68 -4.45 2.93 -5.69
C LEU A 68 -5.05 2.80 -7.09
N ALA A 69 -4.63 1.80 -7.88
CA ALA A 69 -5.19 1.54 -9.20
C ALA A 69 -6.67 1.13 -9.12
N VAL A 70 -7.03 0.27 -8.16
CA VAL A 70 -8.44 -0.11 -7.92
C VAL A 70 -9.26 1.10 -7.47
N ALA A 71 -8.75 1.92 -6.55
CA ALA A 71 -9.43 3.13 -6.11
C ALA A 71 -9.73 4.09 -7.29
N ARG A 72 -8.76 4.32 -8.18
CA ARG A 72 -8.94 5.14 -9.39
C ARG A 72 -10.02 4.57 -10.30
N ARG A 73 -10.05 3.25 -10.51
CA ARG A 73 -11.09 2.59 -11.33
C ARG A 73 -12.48 2.75 -10.72
N LEU A 74 -12.62 2.63 -9.40
CA LEU A 74 -13.89 2.82 -8.70
C LEU A 74 -14.43 4.25 -8.86
N GLU A 75 -13.56 5.24 -8.82
CA GLU A 75 -13.94 6.65 -9.03
C GLU A 75 -14.38 6.89 -10.46
N LEU A 76 -13.62 6.40 -11.45
CA LEU A 76 -13.99 6.52 -12.86
C LEU A 76 -15.34 5.84 -13.14
N ASN A 77 -15.57 4.64 -12.60
CA ASN A 77 -16.82 3.91 -12.81
C ASN A 77 -18.00 4.49 -12.00
N GLY A 78 -17.72 5.11 -10.85
CA GLY A 78 -18.73 5.77 -10.01
C GLY A 78 -19.17 7.14 -10.53
N VAL A 79 -18.36 7.80 -11.35
CA VAL A 79 -18.66 9.05 -12.05
C VAL A 79 -19.53 8.82 -13.31
N VAL A 80 -19.58 7.60 -13.84
CA VAL A 80 -20.32 7.25 -15.08
C VAL A 80 -21.81 6.90 -14.82
N ALA A 81 -22.36 7.17 -13.63
CA ALA A 81 -23.80 7.07 -13.41
C ALA A 81 -24.50 8.37 -13.92
N PRO A 82 -25.49 8.27 -14.84
CA PRO A 82 -26.14 9.42 -15.48
C PRO A 82 -26.95 10.29 -14.53
#